data_AF-A0A817N3T4-F1
#
_entry.id   AF-A0A817N3T4-F1
#
_cell.length_a   1.000
_cell.length_b   1.000
_cell.length_c   1.000
_cell.angle_alpha   90.00
_cell.angle_beta   90.00
_cell.angle_gamma   90.00
#
_symmetry.space_group_name_H-M   'P 1'
#
loop_
_entity.id
_entity.type
_entity.pdbx_description
1 polymer ?
#
loop_
_entity_poly.entity_id
_entity_poly.type
_entity_poly.pdbx_seq_one_letter_code
_entity_poly.pdbx_strand_id
1 'polypeptide(L)'
;MDIGIQQIPFLMDQNNRLQRIKDIYFPADTIGDNGTIDSEYLFVNKTVFAWLNEKTQKEIKKWLKDMGVDERTDLTYLRKTIIPNVASYITLENA
;
A
#
# COMPACT_ATOMS: atom_id res chain seq x y z
N MET A 1 14.29 -16.66 12.12
CA MET A 1 13.51 -15.77 13.00
C MET A 1 12.05 -16.06 12.68
N ASP A 2 11.36 -16.81 13.53
CA ASP A 2 9.94 -17.14 13.35
C ASP A 2 9.10 -15.89 13.63
N ILE A 3 8.61 -15.24 12.57
CA ILE A 3 7.65 -14.15 12.70
C ILE A 3 6.28 -14.80 12.76
N GLY A 4 5.72 -14.91 13.97
CA GLY A 4 4.35 -15.40 14.14
C GLY A 4 3.36 -14.48 13.40
N ILE A 5 2.42 -15.06 12.65
CA ILE A 5 1.40 -14.31 11.88
C ILE A 5 0.65 -13.27 12.73
N GLN A 6 0.52 -13.51 14.04
CA GLN A 6 -0.10 -12.60 15.01
C GLN A 6 0.61 -11.24 15.14
N GLN A 7 1.87 -11.13 14.70
CA GLN A 7 2.68 -9.90 14.81
C GLN A 7 2.71 -9.09 13.51
N ILE A 8 2.09 -9.59 12.43
CA ILE A 8 2.12 -8.91 11.14
C ILE A 8 0.92 -7.95 11.09
N PRO A 9 1.14 -6.62 11.03
CA PRO A 9 0.04 -5.68 10.93
C PRO A 9 -0.64 -5.87 9.57
N PHE A 10 -1.97 -5.84 9.59
CA PHE A 10 -2.80 -5.99 8.41
C PHE A 10 -3.80 -4.86 8.28
N LEU A 11 -4.21 -4.60 7.05
CA LEU A 11 -5.27 -3.65 6.75
C LEU A 11 -6.20 -4.24 5.69
N MET A 12 -7.45 -3.79 5.70
CA MET A 12 -8.43 -4.20 4.70
C MET A 12 -8.18 -3.44 3.39
N ASP A 13 -8.19 -4.16 2.27
CA ASP A 13 -8.07 -3.58 0.93
C ASP A 13 -9.43 -3.15 0.33
N GLN A 14 -9.37 -2.53 -0.85
CA GLN A 14 -10.53 -2.09 -1.61
C GLN A 14 -11.48 -3.23 -2.04
N ASN A 15 -11.04 -4.48 -1.94
CA ASN A 15 -11.79 -5.68 -2.27
C ASN A 15 -12.22 -6.47 -1.01
N ASN A 16 -12.12 -5.86 0.18
CA ASN A 16 -12.43 -6.49 1.47
C ASN A 16 -11.57 -7.71 1.81
N ARG A 17 -10.29 -7.69 1.40
CA ARG A 17 -9.30 -8.71 1.78
C ARG A 17 -8.27 -8.13 2.74
N LEU A 18 -7.83 -8.94 3.69
CA LEU A 18 -6.72 -8.58 4.57
C LEU A 18 -5.41 -8.62 3.81
N GLN A 19 -4.68 -7.52 3.85
CA GLN A 19 -3.37 -7.38 3.24
C GLN A 19 -2.35 -6.98 4.28
N ARG A 20 -1.08 -7.34 4.06
CA ARG A 20 0.02 -6.84 4.88
C ARG A 20 0.14 -5.34 4.63
N ILE A 21 0.33 -4.57 5.69
CA ILE A 21 0.45 -3.11 5.59
C ILE A 21 1.56 -2.61 4.64
N LYS A 22 2.61 -3.41 4.41
CA LYS A 22 3.70 -3.06 3.48
C LYS A 22 3.29 -3.14 2.01
N ASP A 23 2.29 -3.94 1.68
CA ASP A 23 1.87 -4.21 0.29
C ASP A 23 0.69 -3.33 -0.14
N ILE A 24 0.11 -2.57 0.80
CA ILE A 24 -1.07 -1.72 0.59
C ILE A 24 -0.67 -0.24 0.59
N TYR A 25 -1.40 0.56 -0.19
CA TYR A 25 -1.20 2.00 -0.32
C TYR A 25 -2.40 2.77 0.19
N PHE A 26 -2.17 3.99 0.69
CA PHE A 26 -3.25 4.96 0.80
C PHE A 26 -3.72 5.37 -0.61
N PRO A 27 -5.05 5.49 -0.83
CA PRO A 27 -5.57 6.13 -2.02
C PRO A 27 -5.00 7.55 -2.15
N ALA A 28 -4.58 7.94 -3.35
CA ALA A 28 -4.18 9.32 -3.62
C ALA A 28 -5.43 10.19 -3.80
N ASP A 29 -5.44 11.39 -3.22
CA ASP A 29 -6.57 12.33 -3.28
C ASP A 29 -6.92 12.78 -4.72
N THR A 30 -6.03 12.54 -5.69
CA THR A 30 -6.17 12.91 -7.11
C THR A 30 -6.61 11.79 -8.03
N ILE A 31 -6.68 10.54 -7.57
CA ILE A 31 -7.19 9.43 -8.39
C ILE A 31 -8.72 9.46 -8.25
N GLY A 32 -9.36 10.15 -9.20
CA GLY A 32 -10.81 10.29 -9.28
C GLY A 32 -11.53 8.95 -9.21
N ASP A 33 -12.80 9.02 -8.79
CA ASP A 33 -13.73 7.90 -8.52
C ASP A 33 -13.95 6.88 -9.67
N ASN A 34 -13.20 6.98 -10.77
CA ASN A 34 -13.21 6.01 -11.85
C ASN A 34 -12.24 4.87 -11.52
N GLY A 35 -12.71 4.00 -10.64
CA GLY A 35 -12.18 2.66 -10.49
C GLY A 35 -12.29 1.90 -11.80
N THR A 36 -11.25 1.95 -12.63
CA THR A 36 -10.91 0.74 -13.36
C THR A 36 -10.35 -0.23 -12.33
N ILE A 37 -11.17 -1.25 -12.05
CA ILE A 37 -10.84 -2.49 -11.38
C ILE A 37 -9.84 -3.22 -12.30
N ASP A 38 -8.65 -2.65 -12.45
CA ASP A 38 -7.53 -3.29 -13.10
C ASP A 38 -6.27 -2.58 -12.60
N SER A 39 -5.86 -2.95 -11.41
CA SER A 39 -4.67 -2.37 -10.84
C SER A 39 -4.05 -3.45 -10.00
N GLU A 40 -2.87 -3.88 -10.41
CA GLU A 40 -1.94 -4.77 -9.70
C GLU A 40 -1.62 -4.33 -8.25
N TYR A 41 -2.24 -3.25 -7.79
CA TYR A 41 -2.00 -2.56 -6.54
C TYR A 41 -3.16 -2.73 -5.56
N LEU A 42 -2.78 -2.80 -4.29
CA LEU A 42 -3.68 -2.94 -3.16
C LEU A 42 -3.82 -1.56 -2.52
N PHE A 43 -5.05 -1.09 -2.34
CA PHE A 43 -5.36 0.19 -1.72
C PHE A 43 -6.19 -0.02 -0.47
N VAL A 44 -6.00 0.84 0.53
CA VAL A 44 -6.82 0.83 1.75
C VAL A 44 -8.31 0.91 1.39
N ASN A 45 -9.11 0.05 2.01
CA ASN A 45 -10.56 0.08 1.90
C ASN A 45 -11.13 1.49 2.07
N LYS A 46 -12.07 1.89 1.20
CA LYS A 46 -12.61 3.26 1.19
C LYS A 46 -13.18 3.69 2.54
N THR A 47 -13.90 2.80 3.25
CA THR A 47 -14.49 3.10 4.57
C THR A 47 -13.41 3.27 5.63
N VAL A 48 -12.39 2.41 5.65
CA VAL A 48 -11.26 2.52 6.57
C VAL A 48 -10.47 3.80 6.30
N PHE A 49 -10.26 4.14 5.02
CA PHE A 49 -9.54 5.36 4.66
C PHE A 49 -10.30 6.64 5.05
N ALA A 50 -11.62 6.66 4.84
CA ALA A 50 -12.47 7.77 5.28
C ALA A 50 -12.39 7.96 6.80
N TRP A 51 -12.46 6.86 7.57
CA TRP A 51 -12.28 6.89 9.02
C TRP A 51 -10.89 7.41 9.44
N LEU A 52 -9.81 6.96 8.77
CA LEU A 52 -8.44 7.43 9.02
C LEU A 52 -8.24 8.93 8.71
N ASN A 53 -9.10 9.53 7.88
CA ASN A 53 -9.05 10.95 7.53
C ASN A 53 -9.79 11.84 8.54
N GLU A 54 -10.51 11.27 9.49
CA GLU A 54 -11.09 12.02 10.60
C GLU A 54 -9.98 12.64 11.47
N LYS A 55 -10.19 13.86 11.97
CA LYS A 55 -9.18 14.59 12.77
C LYS A 55 -8.73 13.81 14.02
N THR A 56 -9.62 13.01 14.59
CA THR A 56 -9.39 12.16 15.76
C THR A 56 -8.43 11.00 15.48
N GLN A 57 -8.26 10.59 14.22
CA GLN A 57 -7.47 9.41 13.83
C GLN A 57 -6.08 9.77 13.27
N LYS A 58 -5.66 11.03 13.39
CA LYS A 58 -4.38 11.53 12.85
C LYS A 58 -3.17 10.72 13.33
N GLU A 59 -3.16 10.32 14.61
CA GLU A 59 -2.08 9.52 15.19
C GLU A 59 -2.02 8.11 14.59
N ILE A 60 -3.17 7.47 14.38
CA ILE A 60 -3.27 6.15 13.77
C ILE A 60 -2.82 6.20 12.31
N LYS A 61 -3.29 7.20 11.56
CA LYS A 61 -2.86 7.39 10.17
C LYS A 61 -1.35 7.63 10.08
N LYS A 62 -0.77 8.41 11.00
CA LYS A 62 0.68 8.60 11.08
C LYS A 62 1.41 7.29 11.40
N TRP A 63 0.92 6.53 12.39
CA TRP A 63 1.51 5.24 12.75
C TRP A 63 1.51 4.26 11.57
N LEU A 64 0.42 4.17 10.82
CA LEU A 64 0.36 3.36 9.60
C LEU A 64 1.36 3.81 8.52
N LYS A 65 1.55 5.14 8.37
CA LYS A 65 2.55 5.71 7.44
C LYS A 65 3.97 5.33 7.88
N ASP A 66 4.28 5.46 9.16
CA ASP A 66 5.58 5.08 9.74
C ASP A 66 5.86 3.57 9.61
N MET A 67 4.80 2.75 9.56
CA MET A 67 4.87 1.31 9.31
C MET A 67 4.91 0.92 7.81
N GLY A 68 4.88 1.90 6.90
CA GLY A 68 5.07 1.71 5.46
C GLY A 68 3.80 1.71 4.61
N VAL A 69 2.64 2.10 5.15
CA VAL A 69 1.45 2.40 4.34
C VAL A 69 1.63 3.80 3.74
N ASP A 70 2.20 3.86 2.54
CA ASP A 70 2.47 5.12 1.86
C ASP A 70 1.42 5.44 0.80
N GLU A 71 1.39 6.69 0.34
CA GLU A 71 0.71 7.04 -0.90
C GLU A 71 1.45 6.45 -2.10
N ARG A 72 0.72 6.16 -3.17
CA ARG A 72 1.35 5.74 -4.42
C ARG A 72 2.05 6.94 -5.07
N THR A 73 3.35 6.81 -5.27
CA THR A 73 4.23 7.74 -5.99
C THR A 73 5.23 6.92 -6.80
N ASP A 74 5.95 7.54 -7.73
CA ASP A 74 7.01 6.86 -8.48
C ASP A 74 8.07 6.27 -7.54
N LEU A 75 8.42 7.00 -6.48
CA LEU A 75 9.39 6.54 -5.48
C LEU A 75 8.88 5.31 -4.71
N THR A 76 7.62 5.31 -4.28
CA THR A 76 7.06 4.18 -3.53
C THR A 76 6.84 2.96 -4.43
N TYR A 77 6.54 3.18 -5.71
CA TYR A 77 6.51 2.12 -6.73
C TYR A 77 7.88 1.48 -6.96
N LEU A 78 8.94 2.28 -7.14
CA LEU A 78 10.31 1.77 -7.27
C LEU A 78 10.70 0.93 -6.04
N ARG A 79 10.43 1.44 -4.84
CA ARG A 79 10.80 0.79 -3.58
C ARG A 79 10.05 -0.52 -3.32
N LYS A 80 8.75 -0.59 -3.63
CA LYS A 80 7.90 -1.72 -3.27
C LYS A 80 7.72 -2.75 -4.40
N THR A 81 7.87 -2.34 -5.66
CA THR A 81 7.63 -3.22 -6.82
C THR A 81 8.91 -3.52 -7.60
N ILE A 82 9.67 -2.49 -8.00
CA ILE A 82 10.81 -2.67 -8.90
C ILE A 82 12.03 -3.25 -8.18
N ILE A 83 12.50 -2.59 -7.10
CA ILE A 83 13.72 -3.01 -6.39
C ILE A 83 13.64 -4.46 -5.89
N PRO A 84 12.53 -4.91 -5.25
CA PRO A 84 12.43 -6.29 -4.77
C PRO A 84 12.42 -7.34 -5.89
N ASN A 85 12.03 -6.95 -7.11
CA ASN A 85 11.93 -7.83 -8.27
C ASN A 85 12.91 -7.42 -9.38
N VAL A 86 14.02 -6.76 -9.04
CA VAL A 86 14.93 -6.14 -10.05
C VAL A 86 15.39 -7.15 -11.11
N ALA A 87 15.60 -8.41 -10.73
CA ALA A 87 16.00 -9.48 -11.63
C ALA A 87 14.99 -9.78 -12.74
N SER A 88 13.70 -9.49 -12.57
CA SER A 88 12.69 -9.63 -13.62
C SER A 88 12.60 -8.42 -14.55
N TYR A 89 13.30 -7.33 -14.24
CA TYR A 89 13.29 -6.08 -15.01
C TYR A 89 14.62 -5.80 -15.72
N ILE A 90 15.70 -6.52 -15.36
CA ILE A 90 16.99 -6.47 -16.07
C ILE A 90 16.91 -7.38 -17.30
N THR A 91 17.25 -6.84 -18.47
CA THR A 91 17.43 -7.52 -19.74
C THR A 91 18.89 -7.35 -20.19
N LEU A 92 19.32 -8.13 -21.18
CA LEU A 92 20.67 -7.98 -21.77
C LEU A 92 20.93 -6.59 -22.36
N GLU A 93 19.89 -5.85 -22.71
CA GLU A 93 19.98 -4.53 -23.34
C GLU A 93 20.12 -3.39 -22.32
N ASN A 94 19.76 -3.61 -21.05
CA ASN A 94 19.73 -2.58 -20.01
C ASN A 94 20.62 -2.89 -18.78
N ALA A 95 21.42 -3.96 -18.86
CA ALA A 95 22.36 -4.41 -17.83
C ALA A 95 23.70 -3.69 -17.88
#